data_AF-A0A7J4VTH7-F1
#
_entry.id   AF-A0A7J4VTH7-F1
#
_cell.length_a   1.000
_cell.length_b   1.000
_cell.length_c   1.000
_cell.angle_alpha   90.00
_cell.angle_beta   90.00
_cell.angle_gamma   90.00
#
_symmetry.space_group_name_H-M   'P 1'
#
loop_
_entity.id
_entity.type
_entity.pdbx_description
1 polymer ?
#
loop_
_entity_poly.entity_id
_entity_poly.type
_entity_poly.pdbx_seq_one_letter_code
_entity_poly.pdbx_strand_id
1 'polypeptide(L)' 'MVDFKAEDEAIGTLILMEELFQTMVKSGILPAADMADVVRGAVARLDTTDHFGAGAAIRHYFESWLSK' A
#
# COMPACT_ATOMS: atom_id res chain seq x y z
N MET A 1 -22.77 18.79 0.42
CA MET A 1 -21.57 18.42 1.19
C MET A 1 -21.38 16.93 0.96
N VAL A 2 -20.24 16.49 0.46
CA VAL A 2 -19.98 15.06 0.30
C VAL A 2 -19.69 14.52 1.70
N ASP A 3 -20.51 13.61 2.20
CA ASP A 3 -20.23 12.94 3.48
C ASP A 3 -19.03 12.02 3.28
N PHE A 4 -17.95 12.32 3.98
CA PHE A 4 -16.70 11.57 3.95
C PHE A 4 -16.85 10.36 4.88
N LYS A 5 -16.76 9.13 4.35
CA LYS A 5 -16.79 7.91 5.17
C LYS A 5 -15.37 7.48 5.52
N ALA A 6 -15.23 6.75 6.63
CA ALA A 6 -13.93 6.17 7.04
C ALA A 6 -13.32 5.27 5.94
N GLU A 7 -14.16 4.62 5.13
CA GLU A 7 -13.74 3.83 3.97
C GLU A 7 -13.12 4.71 2.87
N ASP A 8 -13.70 5.88 2.61
CA ASP A 8 -13.17 6.84 1.62
C ASP A 8 -11.81 7.39 2.08
N GLU A 9 -11.64 7.64 3.37
CA GLU A 9 -10.38 8.06 3.98
C GLU A 9 -9.28 7.00 3.81
N ALA A 10 -9.62 5.74 4.09
CA ALA A 10 -8.69 4.63 3.97
C ALA A 10 -8.23 4.43 2.51
N ILE A 11 -9.17 4.47 1.55
CA ILE A 11 -8.86 4.34 0.12
C ILE A 11 -7.99 5.51 -0.35
N GLY A 12 -8.36 6.75 0.00
CA GLY A 12 -7.60 7.95 -0.36
C GLY A 12 -6.17 7.91 0.16
N THR A 13 -5.99 7.42 1.39
CA THR A 13 -4.66 7.24 2.00
C THR A 13 -3.85 6.17 1.27
N LEU A 14 -4.44 5.03 0.93
CA LEU A 14 -3.75 3.96 0.21
C LEU A 14 -3.26 4.43 -1.16
N ILE A 15 -4.10 5.16 -1.91
CA ILE A 15 -3.74 5.73 -3.21
C ILE A 15 -2.61 6.75 -3.07
N LEU A 16 -2.71 7.68 -2.11
CA LEU A 16 -1.67 8.68 -1.87
C LEU A 16 -0.32 8.02 -1.52
N MET A 17 -0.35 6.96 -0.73
CA MET A 17 0.86 6.21 -0.35
C MET A 17 1.47 5.48 -1.55
N GLU A 18 0.66 4.90 -2.43
CA GLU A 18 1.14 4.25 -3.65
C GLU A 18 1.86 5.27 -4.55
N GLU A 19 1.25 6.44 -4.79
CA GLU A 19 1.82 7.52 -5.59
C GLU A 19 3.15 8.04 -4.99
N LEU A 20 3.21 8.15 -3.66
CA LEU A 20 4.44 8.52 -2.96
C LEU A 20 5.54 7.48 -3.19
N PHE A 21 5.24 6.19 -3.06
CA PHE A 21 6.22 5.12 -3.28
C PHE A 21 6.72 5.11 -4.71
N GLN A 22 5.81 5.22 -5.69
CA GLN A 22 6.20 5.32 -7.09
C GLN A 22 7.10 6.53 -7.33
N THR A 23 6.77 7.68 -6.74
CA THR A 23 7.57 8.91 -6.88
C THR A 23 8.95 8.74 -6.28
N MET A 24 9.08 8.19 -5.06
CA MET A 24 10.38 7.95 -4.41
C MET A 24 11.28 7.04 -5.24
N VAL A 25 10.72 5.98 -5.84
CA VAL A 25 11.47 5.06 -6.71
C VAL A 25 11.86 5.74 -8.02
N LYS A 26 10.95 6.46 -8.68
CA LYS A 26 11.23 7.20 -9.91
C LYS A 26 12.29 8.30 -9.71
N SER A 27 12.31 8.93 -8.53
CA SER A 27 13.29 9.94 -8.16
C SER A 27 14.63 9.37 -7.69
N GLY A 28 14.78 8.04 -7.63
CA GLY A 28 16.02 7.38 -7.19
C GLY A 28 16.32 7.51 -5.69
N ILE A 29 15.33 7.89 -4.88
CA ILE A 29 15.47 8.00 -3.42
C ILE A 29 15.56 6.60 -2.80
N LEU A 30 14.79 5.65 -3.34
CA LEU A 30 14.78 4.25 -2.89
C LEU A 30 14.85 3.30 -4.10
N PRO A 31 15.57 2.17 -4.00
CA PRO A 31 15.46 1.08 -4.95
C PRO A 31 14.05 0.50 -4.99
N ALA A 32 13.61 0.08 -6.19
CA ALA A 32 12.30 -0.57 -6.36
C ALA A 32 12.18 -1.88 -5.58
N ALA A 33 13.29 -2.63 -5.45
CA ALA A 33 13.34 -3.90 -4.71
C ALA A 33 13.08 -3.69 -3.22
N ASP A 34 13.75 -2.70 -2.61
CA ASP A 34 13.56 -2.36 -1.20
C ASP A 34 12.10 -1.96 -0.91
N MET A 35 11.48 -1.21 -1.83
CA MET A 35 10.05 -0.85 -1.70
C MET A 35 9.14 -2.07 -1.83
N ALA A 36 9.42 -2.98 -2.77
CA ALA A 36 8.68 -4.23 -2.90
C ALA A 36 8.76 -5.09 -1.62
N ASP A 37 9.92 -5.15 -0.99
CA ASP A 37 10.12 -5.86 0.28
C ASP A 37 9.33 -5.22 1.43
N VAL A 38 9.25 -3.89 1.49
CA VAL A 38 8.40 -3.18 2.47
C VAL A 38 6.93 -3.58 2.30
N VAL A 39 6.42 -3.60 1.07
CA VAL A 39 5.02 -4.00 0.78
C VAL A 39 4.79 -5.46 1.17
N ARG A 40 5.69 -6.39 0.79
CA ARG A 40 5.61 -7.80 1.19
C ARG A 40 5.60 -7.97 2.70
N GLY A 41 6.47 -7.26 3.40
CA GLY A 41 6.55 -7.27 4.86
C GLY A 41 5.32 -6.67 5.53
N ALA A 42 4.63 -5.71 4.92
CA ALA A 42 3.36 -5.19 5.40
C ALA A 42 2.24 -6.23 5.25
N VAL A 43 2.13 -6.88 4.08
CA VAL A 43 1.16 -7.95 3.83
C VAL A 43 1.37 -9.11 4.81
N ALA A 44 2.60 -9.60 4.95
CA ALA A 44 2.91 -10.71 5.85
C ALA A 44 2.57 -10.40 7.32
N ARG A 45 2.77 -9.15 7.77
CA ARG A 45 2.36 -8.72 9.11
C ARG A 45 0.84 -8.72 9.25
N LEU A 46 0.12 -8.19 8.28
CA LEU A 46 -1.34 -8.12 8.33
C LEU A 46 -1.99 -9.50 8.25
N ASP A 47 -1.41 -10.45 7.53
CA ASP A 47 -1.88 -11.84 7.49
C ASP A 47 -1.84 -12.53 8.85
N THR A 48 -0.99 -12.06 9.78
CA THR A 48 -0.90 -12.58 11.16
C THR A 48 -1.84 -11.89 12.14
N THR A 49 -2.64 -10.93 11.68
CA THR A 49 -3.61 -10.20 12.50
C THR A 49 -5.04 -10.58 12.15
N ASP A 50 -6.00 -10.32 13.04
CA ASP A 50 -7.44 -10.47 12.75
C ASP A 50 -7.97 -9.42 11.73
N HIS A 51 -7.09 -8.57 11.19
CA HIS A 51 -7.41 -7.52 10.22
C HIS A 51 -7.27 -8.01 8.77
N PHE A 52 -7.93 -9.12 8.44
CA PHE A 52 -7.89 -9.73 7.09
C PHE A 52 -8.25 -8.73 5.98
N GLY A 53 -9.18 -7.81 6.23
CA GLY A 53 -9.58 -6.77 5.27
C GLY A 53 -8.45 -5.78 4.95
N ALA A 54 -7.60 -5.45 5.91
CA ALA A 54 -6.44 -4.57 5.69
C ALA A 54 -5.38 -5.27 4.82
N GLY A 55 -5.13 -6.56 5.07
CA GLY A 55 -4.24 -7.37 4.24
C GLY A 55 -4.73 -7.47 2.79
N ALA A 56 -6.03 -7.69 2.58
CA ALA A 56 -6.64 -7.71 1.27
C ALA A 56 -6.54 -6.35 0.55
N ALA A 57 -6.74 -5.25 1.27
CA ALA A 57 -6.60 -3.90 0.71
C ALA A 57 -5.16 -3.63 0.23
N ILE A 58 -4.13 -3.94 1.03
CA ILE A 58 -2.74 -3.77 0.59
C ILE A 58 -2.44 -4.64 -0.64
N ARG A 59 -2.88 -5.91 -0.65
CA ARG A 59 -2.69 -6.79 -1.82
C ARG A 59 -3.31 -6.24 -3.09
N HIS A 60 -4.48 -5.62 -2.98
CA HIS A 60 -5.19 -5.04 -4.12
C HIS A 60 -4.49 -3.77 -4.63
N TYR A 61 -4.29 -2.77 -3.77
CA TYR A 61 -3.77 -1.47 -4.20
C TYR A 61 -2.26 -1.46 -4.46
N PHE A 62 -1.51 -2.42 -3.90
CA PHE A 62 -0.06 -2.53 -4.09
C PHE A 62 0.34 -3.80 -4.88
N GLU A 63 -0.56 -4.39 -5.66
CA GLU A 63 -0.31 -5.59 -6.47
C GLU A 63 0.93 -5.45 -7.38
N SER A 64 1.10 -4.26 -7.96
CA SER A 64 2.23 -3.94 -8.84
C SER A 64 3.59 -4.05 -8.14
N TRP A 65 3.63 -3.92 -6.81
CA TRP A 65 4.84 -4.10 -6.00
C TRP A 65 5.07 -5.56 -5.61
N LEU A 66 4.01 -6.34 -5.46
CA LEU A 66 4.09 -7.76 -5.11
C LEU A 66 4.63 -8.61 -6.27
N SER A 67 4.49 -8.13 -7.50
CA SER A 67 4.94 -8.79 -8.74
C SER A 67 6.34 -8.36 -9.23
N LYS A 68 7.01 -7.45 -8.52
CA LYS A 68 8.34 -6.90 -8.88
C LYS A 68 9.52 -7.73 -8.39
#